data_AF-A0A9D1B3P9-F1
#
_entry.id   AF-A0A9D1B3P9-F1
#
_cell.length_a   1.000
_cell.length_b   1.000
_cell.length_c   1.000
_cell.angle_alpha   90.00
_cell.angle_beta   90.00
_cell.angle_gamma   90.00
#
_symmetry.space_group_name_H-M   'P 1'
#
loop_
_entity.id
_entity.type
_entity.pdbx_description
1 polymer ?
#
loop_
_entity_poly.entity_id
_entity_poly.type
_entity_poly.pdbx_seq_one_letter_code
_entity_poly.pdbx_strand_id
1 'polypeptide(L)' 'DATASIGIALYPDHGHEPATLLKHADEAMYQAKEEGQGPCIYQPRDDD' A
#
# COMPACT_ATOMS: atom_id res chain seq x y z
N ASP A 1 1.24 4.05 -23.98
CA ASP A 1 1.08 2.93 -23.04
C ASP A 1 0.45 3.45 -21.75
N ALA A 2 -0.47 2.71 -21.15
CA ALA A 2 -1.04 3.07 -19.84
C ALA A 2 -0.31 2.26 -18.77
N THR A 3 0.28 2.93 -17.79
CA THR A 3 0.91 2.30 -16.62
C THR A 3 -0.05 2.37 -15.43
N ALA A 4 -0.05 1.33 -14.61
CA ALA A 4 -0.84 1.27 -13.38
C ALA A 4 0.08 1.18 -12.16
N SER A 5 -0.31 1.84 -11.08
CA SER A 5 0.33 1.75 -9.77
C SER A 5 -0.50 0.83 -8.87
N ILE A 6 0.15 -0.04 -8.12
CA ILE A 6 -0.50 -1.07 -7.31
C ILE A 6 0.07 -1.01 -5.89
N GLY A 7 -0.81 -0.99 -4.90
CA GLY A 7 -0.46 -1.07 -3.48
C GLY A 7 -1.00 -2.36 -2.86
N ILE A 8 -0.23 -2.93 -1.93
CA ILE A 8 -0.50 -4.24 -1.33
C ILE A 8 -0.53 -4.11 0.19
N ALA A 9 -1.59 -4.61 0.83
CA ALA A 9 -1.66 -4.81 2.28
C ALA A 9 -1.90 -6.28 2.63
N LEU A 10 -1.24 -6.78 3.67
CA LEU A 10 -1.28 -8.17 4.10
C LEU A 10 -2.05 -8.30 5.40
N TYR A 11 -3.03 -9.21 5.44
CA TYR A 11 -3.62 -9.64 6.70
C TYR A 11 -2.76 -10.77 7.30
N PRO A 12 -2.51 -10.79 8.62
CA PRO A 12 -2.90 -9.80 9.63
C PRO A 12 -1.89 -8.66 9.81
N ASP A 13 -0.73 -8.73 9.16
CA ASP A 13 0.43 -7.87 9.42
C ASP A 13 0.14 -6.37 9.29
N HIS A 14 -0.73 -5.99 8.37
CA HIS A 14 -1.11 -4.60 8.09
C HIS A 14 -2.52 -4.27 8.60
N GLY A 15 -3.04 -5.04 9.56
CA GLY A 15 -4.31 -4.79 10.21
C GLY A 15 -5.28 -5.97 10.17
N HIS A 16 -6.19 -5.98 11.13
CA HIS A 16 -7.18 -7.06 11.29
C HIS A 16 -8.55 -6.71 10.72
N GLU A 17 -8.78 -5.46 10.33
CA GLU A 17 -10.06 -4.97 9.82
C GLU A 17 -9.95 -4.66 8.32
N PRO A 18 -10.97 -5.01 7.51
CA PRO A 18 -10.96 -4.73 6.08
C PRO A 18 -10.76 -3.24 5.75
N ALA A 19 -11.34 -2.35 6.54
CA ALA A 19 -11.18 -0.90 6.35
C ALA A 19 -9.72 -0.46 6.54
N THR A 20 -9.03 -1.01 7.54
CA THR A 20 -7.61 -0.74 7.81
C THR A 20 -6.72 -1.27 6.68
N LEU A 21 -6.96 -2.50 6.22
CA LEU A 21 -6.23 -3.09 5.10
C LEU A 21 -6.41 -2.28 3.80
N LEU A 22 -7.63 -1.83 3.51
CA LEU A 22 -7.91 -0.99 2.34
C LEU A 22 -7.19 0.34 2.41
N LYS A 23 -7.20 1.00 3.57
CA LYS A 23 -6.47 2.26 3.79
C LYS A 23 -4.97 2.06 3.55
N HIS A 24 -4.38 1.01 4.13
CA HIS A 24 -2.95 0.71 3.97
C HIS A 24 -2.57 0.34 2.53
N ALA A 25 -3.42 -0.40 1.82
CA ALA A 25 -3.20 -0.70 0.40
C ALA A 25 -3.25 0.58 -0.47
N ASP A 26 -4.14 1.52 -0.16
CA ASP A 26 -4.23 2.81 -0.87
C ASP A 26 -2.99 3.66 -0.61
N GLU A 27 -2.49 3.70 0.63
CA GLU A 27 -1.23 4.37 0.97
C GLU A 27 -0.04 3.79 0.20
N ALA A 28 0.07 2.47 0.11
CA ALA A 28 1.12 1.81 -0.68
C ALA A 28 0.97 2.07 -2.18
N MET A 29 -0.26 2.15 -2.69
CA MET A 29 -0.52 2.45 -4.11
C MET A 29 -0.08 3.87 -4.44
N TYR A 30 -0.33 4.81 -3.53
CA TYR A 30 0.13 6.19 -3.68
C TYR A 30 1.66 6.27 -3.72
N GLN A 31 2.36 5.53 -2.85
CA GLN A 31 3.82 5.42 -2.90
C GLN A 31 4.31 4.85 -4.24
N ALA A 32 3.71 3.76 -4.73
CA ALA A 32 4.04 3.18 -6.04
C ALA A 32 3.84 4.20 -7.18
N LYS A 33 2.86 5.08 -7.04
CA LYS A 33 2.59 6.16 -8.00
C LYS A 33 3.64 7.26 -7.96
N GLU A 34 4.11 7.64 -6.78
CA GLU A 34 5.13 8.68 -6.61
C GLU A 34 6.51 8.21 -7.05
N GLU A 35 6.88 6.96 -6.73
CA GLU A 35 8.17 6.40 -7.13
C GLU A 35 8.23 6.05 -8.63
N GLY A 36 7.07 5.87 -9.27
CA GLY A 36 6.97 5.44 -10.67
C GLY A 36 7.50 4.02 -10.89
N GLN A 37 7.58 3.22 -9.82
CA GLN A 37 8.08 1.86 -9.83
C GLN A 37 6.92 0.85 -9.77
N GLY A 38 7.25 -0.43 -9.71
CA GLY A 38 6.29 -1.53 -9.67
C GLY A 38 5.38 -1.51 -8.43
N PRO A 39 4.72 -2.62 -8.11
CA PRO A 39 3.86 -2.68 -6.94
C PRO A 39 4.62 -2.40 -5.63
N CYS A 40 4.01 -1.63 -4.73
CA CYS A 40 4.55 -1.38 -3.39
C CYS A 40 3.75 -2.14 -2.32
N ILE A 41 4.46 -2.67 -1.33
CA ILE A 41 3.87 -3.29 -0.15
C ILE A 41 3.83 -2.22 0.95
N TYR A 42 2.69 -2.08 1.62
CA TYR A 42 2.55 -1.16 2.74
C TYR A 42 3.63 -1.44 3.79
N GLN A 43 4.29 -0.38 4.23
CA GLN A 43 5.18 -0.43 5.38
C GLN A 43 4.65 0.57 6.41
N PRO A 44 4.36 0.13 7.65
CA PRO A 44 4.08 1.06 8.73
C PRO A 44 5.30 1.97 8.90
N ARG A 45 5.05 3.26 9.09
CA ARG A 45 6.13 4.20 9.40
C ARG A 45 6.62 3.87 10.81
N ASP A 46 7.94 3.92 11.02
CA ASP A 46 8.55 3.68 12.34
C ASP A 46 8.07 4.67 13.44
N ASP A 47 7.30 5.70 13.07
CA ASP A 47 6.77 6.76 13.93
C ASP A 47 5.33 6.49 14.48
N ASP A 48 4.68 5.37 14.12
CA ASP A 48 3.33 4.98 14.59
C ASP A 48 3.34 3.90 15.70
#